data_AF-A0A0C2PR19-F1
#
_entry.id   AF-A0A0C2PR19-F1
#
_cell.length_a   1.000
_cell.length_b   1.000
_cell.length_c   1.000
_cell.angle_alpha   90.00
_cell.angle_beta   90.00
_cell.angle_gamma   90.00
#
_symmetry.space_group_name_H-M   'P 1'
#
loop_
_entity.id
_entity.type
_entity.pdbx_description
1 polymer ?
#
loop_
_entity_poly.entity_id
_entity_poly.type
_entity_poly.pdbx_seq_one_letter_code
_entity_poly.pdbx_strand_id
1 'polypeptide(L)' 'FVEGCVERNPDVTLRELQKALEDVCGVYASTATISRTLRRQGMTRMKVRPLTLQ' A
#
# COMPACT_ATOMS: atom_id res chain seq x y z
N PHE A 1 -2.42 -10.80 3.59
CA PHE A 1 -2.63 -9.51 4.28
C PHE A 1 -2.56 -8.34 3.30
N VAL A 2 -1.43 -8.07 2.65
CA VAL A 2 -1.23 -6.91 1.75
C VAL A 2 -2.29 -6.84 0.63
N GLU A 3 -2.51 -7.93 -0.10
CA GLU A 3 -3.55 -8.02 -1.14
C GLU A 3 -4.95 -7.74 -0.58
N GLY A 4 -5.35 -8.44 0.49
CA GLY A 4 -6.65 -8.20 1.15
C GLY A 4 -6.84 -6.77 1.67
N CYS A 5 -5.78 -6.03 2.02
CA CYS A 5 -5.90 -4.61 2.34
C CYS A 5 -6.26 -3.77 1.11
N VAL A 6 -5.70 -4.09 -0.06
CA VAL A 6 -5.99 -3.42 -1.33
C VAL A 6 -7.37 -3.80 -1.85
N GLU A 7 -7.79 -5.06 -1.70
CA GLU A 7 -9.14 -5.50 -2.08
C GLU A 7 -10.24 -4.81 -1.25
N ARG A 8 -10.01 -4.61 0.06
CA ARG A 8 -10.95 -3.91 0.94
C ARG A 8 -10.94 -2.40 0.75
N ASN A 9 -9.81 -1.81 0.37
CA ASN A 9 -9.66 -0.38 0.12
C ASN A 9 -8.66 -0.15 -1.04
N PRO A 10 -9.14 0.00 -2.28
CA PRO A 10 -8.25 0.17 -3.43
C PRO A 10 -7.50 1.51 -3.44
N ASP A 11 -7.99 2.51 -2.70
CA ASP A 11 -7.36 3.83 -2.59
C ASP A 11 -6.23 3.88 -1.55
N VAL A 12 -6.09 2.82 -0.74
CA VAL A 12 -5.02 2.73 0.27
C VAL A 12 -3.67 2.94 -0.39
N THR A 13 -2.86 3.86 0.12
CA THR A 13 -1.53 4.17 -0.40
C THR A 13 -0.47 3.18 0.07
N LEU A 14 0.71 3.18 -0.56
CA LEU A 14 1.84 2.34 -0.11
C LEU A 14 2.32 2.71 1.29
N ARG A 15 2.20 3.98 1.69
CA ARG A 15 2.58 4.45 3.03
C ARG A 15 1.61 3.95 4.08
N GLU A 16 0.31 3.99 3.79
CA GLU A 16 -0.72 3.45 4.67
C GLU A 16 -0.61 1.93 4.80
N LEU A 17 -0.31 1.21 3.70
CA LEU A 17 -0.02 -0.23 3.76
C LEU A 17 1.22 -0.55 4.61
N GLN A 18 2.29 0.23 4.47
CA GLN A 18 3.48 0.08 5.31
C GLN A 18 3.13 0.25 6.79
N LYS A 19 2.40 1.33 7.12
CA LYS A 19 1.97 1.59 8.49
C LYS A 19 1.04 0.50 9.03
N ALA A 20 0.11 0.00 8.23
CA ALA A 20 -0.78 -1.08 8.63
C ALA A 20 -0.02 -2.40 8.91
N LEU A 21 1.01 -2.73 8.12
CA LEU A 21 1.85 -3.90 8.37
C LEU A 21 2.63 -3.78 9.69
N GLU A 22 3.14 -2.59 9.98
CA GLU A 22 3.85 -2.32 11.22
C GLU A 22 2.90 -2.34 12.43
N ASP A 23 1.78 -1.63 12.35
CA ASP A 23 0.82 -1.48 13.45
C ASP A 23 0.04 -2.79 13.76
N VAL A 24 -0.33 -3.57 12.74
CA VAL A 24 -1.18 -4.77 12.91
C VAL A 24 -0.37 -6.06 12.98
N CYS A 25 0.68 -6.17 12.14
CA CYS A 25 1.46 -7.40 12.04
C CYS A 25 2.81 -7.31 12.77
N GLY A 26 3.23 -6.13 13.25
CA GLY A 26 4.57 -5.93 13.82
C GLY A 26 5.69 -6.07 12.79
N VAL A 27 5.38 -5.96 11.49
CA VAL A 27 6.33 -6.21 10.40
C VAL A 27 6.59 -4.92 9.62
N TYR A 28 7.85 -4.47 9.64
CA TYR A 28 8.27 -3.39 8.76
C TYR A 28 8.55 -3.94 7.35
N ALA A 29 7.88 -3.38 6.34
CA ALA A 29 8.19 -3.60 4.94
C ALA A 29 8.26 -2.25 4.21
N SER A 30 9.37 -1.97 3.54
CA SER A 30 9.50 -0.74 2.77
C SER A 30 8.42 -0.62 1.69
N THR A 31 8.00 0.60 1.37
CA THR A 31 7.07 0.87 0.25
C THR A 31 7.53 0.24 -1.08
N ALA A 32 8.84 0.12 -1.32
CA ALA A 32 9.40 -0.55 -2.48
C ALA A 32 9.14 -2.07 -2.47
N THR A 33 9.29 -2.72 -1.32
CA THR A 33 8.95 -4.14 -1.14
C THR A 33 7.46 -4.37 -1.36
N ILE A 34 6.60 -3.55 -0.75
CA ILE A 34 5.14 -3.63 -0.92
C ILE A 34 4.76 -3.47 -2.39
N SER A 35 5.31 -2.46 -3.08
CA SER A 35 5.07 -2.22 -4.51
C SER A 35 5.46 -3.42 -5.37
N ARG A 36 6.63 -4.03 -5.13
CA ARG A 36 7.06 -5.24 -5.85
C ARG A 36 6.14 -6.43 -5.59
N THR A 37 5.70 -6.63 -4.35
CA THR A 37 4.77 -7.71 -4.00
C THR A 37 3.45 -7.55 -4.75
N LEU A 38 2.86 -6.35 -4.75
CA LEU A 38 1.62 -6.07 -5.46
C LEU A 38 1.76 -6.29 -6.97
N ARG A 39 2.87 -5.85 -7.57
CA ARG A 39 3.15 -6.11 -8.99
C ARG A 39 3.26 -7.60 -9.32
N ARG A 40 3.87 -8.40 -8.44
CA ARG A 40 3.96 -9.87 -8.60
C ARG A 40 2.59 -10.56 -8.56
N GLN A 41 1.60 -9.93 -7.92
CA GLN A 41 0.21 -10.39 -7.91
C GLN A 41 -0.63 -9.80 -9.06
N GLY A 42 -0.01 -9.18 -10.07
CA GLY A 42 -0.72 -8.61 -11.21
C GLY A 42 -1.41 -7.27 -10.92
N MET A 43 -1.22 -6.69 -9.74
CA MET A 43 -1.86 -5.42 -9.40
C MET A 43 -1.09 -4.23 -9.97
N THR A 44 -1.83 -3.30 -10.59
CA THR A 44 -1.32 -2.02 -11.05
C THR A 44 -1.79 -0.90 -10.13
N ARG A 45 -0.97 0.14 -9.98
CA ARG A 45 -1.24 1.26 -9.06
C ARG A 45 -0.90 2.58 -9.72
N MET A 46 -1.81 3.55 -9.60
CA MET A 46 -1.59 4.91 -10.08
C MET A 46 -0.86 5.73 -9.02
N LYS A 47 0.07 6.59 -9.46
CA LYS A 47 0.67 7.60 -8.59
C LYS A 47 -0.31 8.77 -8.47
N VAL A 48 -0.92 8.92 -7.31
CA VAL A 48 -1.77 10.06 -6.98
C VAL A 48 -0.92 11.19 -6.37
N ARG A 49 -1.29 12.44 -6.66
CA ARG A 49 -0.78 13.61 -5.94
C ARG A 49 -1.91 14.06 -5.01
N PRO A 50 -1.65 14.30 -3.71
CA PRO A 50 -2.68 14.86 -2.85
C PRO A 50 -3.11 16.22 -3.40
N LEU A 51 -4.42 16.43 -3.53
CA LEU A 51 -4.96 17.75 -3.82
C LEU A 51 -4.57 18.67 -2.67
N THR A 52 -3.66 19.60 -2.92
CA THR A 52 -3.33 20.65 -1.96
C THR A 52 -4.41 21.71 -2.13
N LEU A 53 -5.43 21.71 -1.26
CA LEU A 53 -6.34 22.85 -1.14
C LEU A 53 -5.55 23.95 -0.42
N GLN A 54 -5.22 25.01 -1.16
CA GLN A 54 -4.64 26.24 -0.61
C GLN A 54 -5.73 27.17 -0.10
#